data_AF-A0A550GRL6-F1
#
_entry.id   AF-A0A550GRL6-F1
#
_cell.length_a   1.000
_cell.length_b   1.000
_cell.length_c   1.000
_cell.angle_alpha   90.00
_cell.angle_beta   90.00
_cell.angle_gamma   90.00
#
_symmetry.space_group_name_H-M   'P 1'
#
loop_
_entity.id
_entity.type
_entity.pdbx_description
1 polymer ?
#
loop_
_entity_poly.entity_id
_entity_poly.type
_entity_poly.pdbx_seq_one_letter_code
_entity_poly.pdbx_strand_id
1 'polypeptide(L)'
;MSHTRRSFCILIFLFLFSLANIVSGFPSGREYPPTFDYRNGYWFDSWGFNRNVYWGDNGYLPNIAYESLGSERELAYSLGLWFMSNYPQRVERAEAILDYVQRWTDYGYDADNVVRDNVPQEEWAWNADEMAHMFNETQNTIAIGDCEDMSFLCATLYVSAGFDVVLVSPAAHVAILIWLPEYDNANYYWDIPDDDREYGWIWVEATGESNPLGWTPPDYSDGDWISYILSISGISVEYNPKYPQAEDEVKVQVKIADSFGTVNEVSLEYSIDNVNTMLEMEKTNSFYEATIPKQPEGTKVICKVSVIGPDNLIEEYDFEYQVGSVINFSFFTLEIVVLIFALILIFLFLSRIRNAY
;
A
#
# COMPACT_ATOMS: atom_id res chain seq x y z
N MET A 1 -41.07 36.42 16.25
CA MET A 1 -40.66 35.01 16.07
C MET A 1 -39.36 34.82 16.84
N SER A 2 -39.40 34.01 17.90
CA SER A 2 -38.34 33.97 18.91
C SER A 2 -37.03 33.37 18.38
N HIS A 3 -35.92 33.87 18.90
CA HIS A 3 -34.55 33.36 18.66
C HIS A 3 -34.47 31.83 18.74
N THR A 4 -35.24 31.23 19.63
CA THR A 4 -35.36 29.79 19.85
C THR A 4 -35.80 29.00 18.62
N ARG A 5 -36.71 29.54 17.78
CA ARG A 5 -37.13 28.88 16.53
C ARG A 5 -36.05 28.92 15.45
N ARG A 6 -35.25 30.00 15.39
CA ARG A 6 -34.11 30.09 14.46
C ARG A 6 -32.99 29.12 14.85
N SER A 7 -32.66 29.03 16.14
CA SER A 7 -31.64 28.10 16.64
C SER A 7 -32.03 26.63 16.45
N PHE A 8 -33.32 26.30 16.61
CA PHE A 8 -33.81 24.93 16.39
C PHE A 8 -33.77 24.52 14.91
N CYS A 9 -34.12 25.42 13.98
CA CYS A 9 -34.00 25.16 12.55
C CYS A 9 -32.54 24.98 12.11
N ILE A 10 -31.60 25.76 12.67
CA ILE A 10 -30.16 25.62 12.36
C ILE A 10 -29.62 24.28 12.87
N LEU A 11 -30.03 23.85 14.08
CA LEU A 11 -29.65 22.54 14.63
C LEU A 11 -30.20 21.38 13.79
N ILE A 12 -31.46 21.45 13.34
CA ILE A 12 -32.02 20.44 12.42
C ILE A 12 -31.30 20.46 11.07
N PHE A 13 -30.94 21.64 10.56
CA PHE A 13 -30.24 21.75 9.28
C PHE A 13 -28.81 21.18 9.37
N LEU A 14 -28.10 21.43 10.48
CA LEU A 14 -26.80 20.82 10.78
C LEU A 14 -26.89 19.31 11.00
N PHE A 15 -27.95 18.83 11.67
CA PHE A 15 -28.19 17.41 11.88
C PHE A 15 -28.57 16.68 10.58
N LEU A 16 -29.33 17.33 9.69
CA LEU A 16 -29.64 16.82 8.36
C LEU A 16 -28.42 16.89 7.43
N PHE A 17 -27.55 17.90 7.56
CA PHE A 17 -26.27 17.95 6.85
C PHE A 17 -25.29 16.88 7.34
N SER A 18 -25.26 16.55 8.64
CA SER A 18 -24.44 15.44 9.15
C SER A 18 -24.96 14.07 8.75
N LEU A 19 -26.26 13.95 8.40
CA LEU A 19 -26.85 12.74 7.85
C LEU A 19 -26.69 12.62 6.33
N ALA A 20 -26.22 13.68 5.64
CA ALA A 20 -26.08 13.75 4.19
C ALA A 20 -24.68 13.36 3.68
N ASN A 21 -23.73 13.00 4.55
CA ASN A 21 -22.44 12.45 4.14
C ASN A 21 -22.50 10.92 4.02
N ILE A 22 -23.50 10.40 3.32
CA ILE A 22 -23.38 9.07 2.73
C ILE A 22 -22.74 9.30 1.37
N VAL A 23 -21.41 9.40 1.34
CA VAL A 23 -20.67 9.26 0.09
C VAL A 23 -20.74 7.77 -0.23
N SER A 24 -21.74 7.38 -1.01
CA SER A 24 -21.81 6.08 -1.65
C SER A 24 -20.95 6.15 -2.91
N GLY A 25 -19.66 5.86 -2.79
CA GLY A 25 -18.77 5.65 -3.92
C GLY A 25 -18.83 4.19 -4.33
N PHE A 26 -19.68 3.81 -5.27
CA PHE A 26 -19.89 2.37 -5.51
C PHE A 26 -18.63 1.67 -6.09
N PRO A 27 -18.44 0.37 -5.83
CA PRO A 27 -17.32 -0.41 -6.35
C PRO A 27 -17.23 -0.47 -7.89
N SER A 28 -16.02 -0.75 -8.39
CA SER A 28 -15.68 -1.11 -9.79
C SER A 28 -16.47 -0.37 -10.87
N GLY A 29 -16.56 0.96 -10.76
CA GLY A 29 -17.17 1.81 -11.79
C GLY A 29 -18.41 2.59 -11.35
N ARG A 30 -18.56 2.82 -10.05
CA ARG A 30 -19.66 3.64 -9.49
C ARG A 30 -21.05 3.01 -9.65
N GLU A 31 -21.13 1.69 -9.72
CA GLU A 31 -22.41 0.97 -9.58
C GLU A 31 -22.27 -0.30 -8.71
N TYR A 32 -23.28 -0.58 -7.86
CA TYR A 32 -23.43 -1.85 -7.16
C TYR A 32 -24.81 -2.47 -7.45
N PRO A 33 -24.90 -3.74 -7.86
CA PRO A 33 -23.79 -4.68 -8.08
C PRO A 33 -22.89 -4.26 -9.26
N PRO A 34 -21.58 -4.56 -9.20
CA PRO A 34 -20.62 -4.18 -10.23
C PRO A 34 -20.95 -4.81 -11.59
N THR A 35 -20.54 -4.14 -12.65
CA THR A 35 -20.68 -4.62 -14.03
C THR A 35 -19.33 -5.05 -14.59
N PHE A 36 -19.35 -6.09 -15.42
CA PHE A 36 -18.12 -6.69 -15.97
C PHE A 36 -18.28 -6.96 -17.46
N ASP A 37 -17.21 -6.72 -18.20
CA ASP A 37 -17.11 -6.92 -19.64
C ASP A 37 -16.32 -8.19 -19.95
N TYR A 38 -16.95 -9.12 -20.66
CA TYR A 38 -16.28 -10.33 -21.14
C TYR A 38 -15.53 -10.06 -22.45
N ARG A 39 -14.19 -10.17 -22.42
CA ARG A 39 -13.30 -9.87 -23.55
C ARG A 39 -12.23 -10.93 -23.66
N ASN A 40 -12.05 -11.50 -24.86
CA ASN A 40 -10.96 -12.45 -25.15
C ASN A 40 -10.82 -13.63 -24.18
N GLY A 41 -11.93 -14.12 -23.62
CA GLY A 41 -11.91 -15.27 -22.69
C GLY A 41 -11.85 -14.90 -21.21
N TYR A 42 -11.81 -13.62 -20.87
CA TYR A 42 -11.68 -13.14 -19.50
C TYR A 42 -12.69 -12.05 -19.18
N TRP A 43 -12.99 -11.90 -17.90
CA TRP A 43 -13.84 -10.84 -17.37
C TRP A 43 -13.00 -9.67 -16.92
N PHE A 44 -13.45 -8.47 -17.28
CA PHE A 44 -12.83 -7.22 -16.88
C PHE A 44 -13.83 -6.32 -16.19
N ASP A 45 -13.38 -5.56 -15.21
CA ASP A 45 -14.15 -4.45 -14.66
C ASP A 45 -14.08 -3.20 -15.55
N SER A 46 -14.71 -2.13 -15.08
CA SER A 46 -14.72 -0.82 -15.73
C SER A 46 -13.37 -0.09 -15.69
N TRP A 47 -12.43 -0.50 -14.82
CA TRP A 47 -11.06 0.00 -14.76
C TRP A 47 -10.15 -0.71 -15.76
N GLY A 48 -10.62 -1.83 -16.32
CA GLY A 48 -9.92 -2.62 -17.30
C GLY A 48 -9.02 -3.68 -16.68
N PHE A 49 -9.17 -3.97 -15.38
CA PHE A 49 -8.46 -5.06 -14.73
C PHE A 49 -9.20 -6.38 -14.92
N ASN A 50 -8.41 -7.44 -15.07
CA ASN A 50 -8.87 -8.80 -15.30
C ASN A 50 -9.17 -9.45 -13.96
N ARG A 51 -10.41 -9.94 -13.81
CA ARG A 51 -10.88 -10.57 -12.58
C ARG A 51 -10.41 -12.01 -12.44
N ASN A 52 -10.02 -12.66 -13.54
CA ASN A 52 -9.69 -14.09 -13.57
C ASN A 52 -8.19 -14.40 -13.58
N VAL A 53 -7.32 -13.39 -13.60
CA VAL A 53 -5.88 -13.60 -13.80
C VAL A 53 -5.09 -12.69 -12.88
N TYR A 54 -4.23 -13.28 -12.05
CA TYR A 54 -3.43 -12.54 -11.07
C TYR A 54 -2.30 -11.71 -11.68
N TRP A 55 -1.75 -12.13 -12.81
CA TRP A 55 -0.53 -11.58 -13.39
C TRP A 55 -0.74 -10.72 -14.65
N GLY A 56 0.32 -9.99 -15.02
CA GLY A 56 0.36 -9.14 -16.20
C GLY A 56 -0.17 -7.74 -15.92
N ASP A 57 -0.02 -6.84 -16.89
CA ASP A 57 -0.32 -5.41 -16.71
C ASP A 57 -1.76 -5.14 -16.26
N ASN A 58 -2.71 -6.00 -16.66
CA ASN A 58 -4.11 -5.92 -16.29
C ASN A 58 -4.51 -6.99 -15.26
N GLY A 59 -3.58 -7.78 -14.72
CA GLY A 59 -3.90 -8.80 -13.73
C GLY A 59 -4.37 -8.19 -12.41
N TYR A 60 -5.04 -8.97 -11.56
CA TYR A 60 -5.62 -8.42 -10.34
C TYR A 60 -4.59 -8.05 -9.26
N LEU A 61 -3.38 -8.65 -9.25
CA LEU A 61 -2.33 -8.30 -8.29
C LEU A 61 -1.39 -7.23 -8.87
N PRO A 62 -1.18 -6.09 -8.19
CA PRO A 62 -1.93 -5.55 -7.04
C PRO A 62 -3.09 -4.65 -7.47
N ASN A 63 -3.41 -4.58 -8.76
CA ASN A 63 -4.27 -3.58 -9.36
C ASN A 63 -5.66 -3.45 -8.70
N ILE A 64 -6.31 -4.58 -8.37
CA ILE A 64 -7.66 -4.57 -7.78
C ILE A 64 -7.67 -4.00 -6.37
N ALA A 65 -6.60 -4.20 -5.58
CA ALA A 65 -6.48 -3.57 -4.26
C ALA A 65 -6.58 -2.04 -4.33
N TYR A 66 -6.04 -1.45 -5.41
CA TYR A 66 -6.05 0.00 -5.59
C TYR A 66 -7.41 0.60 -5.94
N GLU A 67 -8.38 -0.21 -6.39
CA GLU A 67 -9.75 0.29 -6.62
C GLU A 67 -10.37 0.81 -5.31
N SER A 68 -10.09 0.14 -4.19
CA SER A 68 -10.59 0.48 -2.86
C SER A 68 -9.64 1.34 -2.01
N LEU A 69 -8.47 1.69 -2.55
CA LEU A 69 -7.51 2.61 -1.91
C LEU A 69 -7.44 3.98 -2.61
N GLY A 70 -7.81 4.02 -3.89
CA GLY A 70 -7.75 5.20 -4.75
C GLY A 70 -8.91 6.19 -4.58
N SER A 71 -9.26 6.86 -5.67
CA SER A 71 -10.28 7.93 -5.64
C SER A 71 -11.72 7.45 -5.46
N GLU A 72 -12.00 6.18 -5.72
CA GLU A 72 -13.35 5.59 -5.65
C GLU A 72 -13.56 4.72 -4.39
N ARG A 73 -12.64 4.80 -3.42
CA ARG A 73 -12.72 4.10 -2.12
C ARG A 73 -14.05 4.35 -1.39
N GLU A 74 -14.59 3.33 -0.72
CA GLU A 74 -15.92 3.42 -0.10
C GLU A 74 -16.04 2.68 1.23
N LEU A 75 -16.86 1.62 1.26
CA LEU A 75 -17.36 1.00 2.48
C LEU A 75 -16.21 0.37 3.26
N ALA A 76 -15.32 -0.38 2.59
CA ALA A 76 -14.17 -0.99 3.23
C ALA A 76 -13.23 0.06 3.83
N TYR A 77 -12.96 1.13 3.07
CA TYR A 77 -12.13 2.24 3.55
C TYR A 77 -12.79 2.95 4.75
N SER A 78 -14.11 3.16 4.71
CA SER A 78 -14.85 3.77 5.82
C SER A 78 -14.84 2.91 7.09
N LEU A 79 -14.84 1.58 6.95
CA LEU A 79 -14.71 0.64 8.06
C LEU A 79 -13.34 0.79 8.73
N GLY A 80 -12.24 0.85 7.98
CA GLY A 80 -10.92 1.05 8.58
C GLY A 80 -10.75 2.43 9.24
N LEU A 81 -11.36 3.50 8.68
CA LEU A 81 -11.46 4.80 9.37
C LEU A 81 -12.26 4.70 10.68
N TRP A 82 -13.32 3.89 10.70
CA TRP A 82 -14.07 3.62 11.93
C TRP A 82 -13.19 2.91 12.97
N PHE A 83 -12.39 1.92 12.57
CA PHE A 83 -11.42 1.27 13.46
C PHE A 83 -10.38 2.24 13.99
N MET A 84 -9.82 3.11 13.14
CA MET A 84 -8.89 4.18 13.55
C MET A 84 -9.49 5.05 14.67
N SER A 85 -10.76 5.42 14.54
CA SER A 85 -11.44 6.31 15.49
C SER A 85 -11.82 5.61 16.80
N ASN A 86 -12.19 4.33 16.76
CA ASN A 86 -12.72 3.61 17.93
C ASN A 86 -11.66 2.80 18.69
N TYR A 87 -10.55 2.45 18.05
CA TYR A 87 -9.44 1.72 18.67
C TYR A 87 -8.15 2.58 18.61
N PRO A 88 -7.92 3.45 19.62
CA PRO A 88 -6.78 4.36 19.60
C PRO A 88 -5.44 3.67 19.86
N GLN A 89 -5.44 2.50 20.50
CA GLN A 89 -4.23 1.70 20.70
C GLN A 89 -3.94 0.89 19.44
N ARG A 90 -2.76 1.07 18.86
CA ARG A 90 -2.42 0.55 17.53
C ARG A 90 -2.44 -0.99 17.48
N VAL A 91 -1.96 -1.66 18.52
CA VAL A 91 -2.02 -3.13 18.62
C VAL A 91 -3.47 -3.62 18.74
N GLU A 92 -4.25 -3.07 19.66
CA GLU A 92 -5.67 -3.43 19.85
C GLU A 92 -6.49 -3.20 18.57
N ARG A 93 -6.18 -2.12 17.84
CA ARG A 93 -6.79 -1.81 16.55
C ARG A 93 -6.48 -2.87 15.49
N ALA A 94 -5.22 -3.30 15.41
CA ALA A 94 -4.83 -4.34 14.45
C ALA A 94 -5.58 -5.64 14.73
N GLU A 95 -5.57 -6.10 15.98
CA GLU A 95 -6.30 -7.29 16.41
C GLU A 95 -7.80 -7.18 16.10
N ALA A 96 -8.41 -6.04 16.44
CA ALA A 96 -9.84 -5.81 16.18
C ALA A 96 -10.20 -5.81 14.69
N ILE A 97 -9.31 -5.36 13.80
CA ILE A 97 -9.52 -5.42 12.35
C ILE A 97 -9.46 -6.87 11.87
N LEU A 98 -8.46 -7.65 12.30
CA LEU A 98 -8.35 -9.06 11.91
C LEU A 98 -9.57 -9.86 12.39
N ASP A 99 -9.93 -9.70 13.66
CA ASP A 99 -11.12 -10.34 14.25
C ASP A 99 -12.39 -9.99 13.47
N TYR A 100 -12.52 -8.73 13.05
CA TYR A 100 -13.67 -8.28 12.27
C TYR A 100 -13.73 -8.94 10.90
N VAL A 101 -12.61 -8.99 10.17
CA VAL A 101 -12.56 -9.65 8.86
C VAL A 101 -12.88 -11.13 9.03
N GLN A 102 -12.17 -11.85 9.90
CA GLN A 102 -12.41 -13.28 10.18
C GLN A 102 -13.84 -13.58 10.64
N ARG A 103 -14.54 -12.63 11.27
CA ARG A 103 -15.93 -12.79 11.71
C ARG A 103 -16.95 -12.67 10.57
N TRP A 104 -16.63 -11.86 9.56
CA TRP A 104 -17.57 -11.45 8.50
C TRP A 104 -17.21 -12.03 7.13
N THR A 105 -16.16 -12.83 7.03
CA THR A 105 -15.77 -13.55 5.83
C THR A 105 -15.56 -15.04 6.12
N ASP A 106 -15.93 -15.89 5.17
CA ASP A 106 -15.57 -17.31 5.15
C ASP A 106 -14.75 -17.62 3.89
N TYR A 107 -13.75 -18.49 4.03
CA TYR A 107 -12.96 -18.95 2.90
C TYR A 107 -13.78 -19.86 1.99
N GLY A 108 -13.82 -19.57 0.69
CA GLY A 108 -14.48 -20.41 -0.30
C GLY A 108 -13.91 -20.23 -1.70
N TYR A 109 -13.70 -21.34 -2.41
CA TYR A 109 -13.18 -21.33 -3.78
C TYR A 109 -14.14 -20.66 -4.76
N ASP A 110 -13.59 -19.91 -5.71
CA ASP A 110 -14.38 -19.23 -6.74
C ASP A 110 -15.22 -20.19 -7.59
N ALA A 111 -14.68 -21.37 -7.90
CA ALA A 111 -15.38 -22.36 -8.71
C ALA A 111 -16.70 -22.80 -8.09
N ASP A 112 -16.85 -22.66 -6.77
CA ASP A 112 -18.07 -23.01 -6.03
C ASP A 112 -18.98 -21.79 -5.78
N ASN A 113 -18.42 -20.58 -5.71
CA ASN A 113 -19.11 -19.39 -5.19
C ASN A 113 -19.34 -18.29 -6.23
N VAL A 114 -18.59 -18.27 -7.33
CA VAL A 114 -18.67 -17.24 -8.36
C VAL A 114 -19.18 -17.83 -9.67
N VAL A 115 -20.34 -17.34 -10.10
CA VAL A 115 -20.98 -17.74 -11.36
C VAL A 115 -21.22 -16.51 -12.24
N ARG A 116 -20.68 -16.53 -13.45
CA ARG A 116 -20.92 -15.51 -14.48
C ARG A 116 -21.55 -16.14 -15.71
N ASP A 117 -22.66 -15.60 -16.17
CA ASP A 117 -23.43 -16.13 -17.31
C ASP A 117 -23.75 -17.64 -17.22
N ASN A 118 -24.04 -18.13 -16.00
CA ASN A 118 -24.24 -19.55 -15.66
C ASN A 118 -22.99 -20.45 -15.81
N VAL A 119 -21.80 -19.86 -15.84
CA VAL A 119 -20.51 -20.56 -15.87
C VAL A 119 -19.78 -20.28 -14.55
N PRO A 120 -19.44 -21.32 -13.77
CA PRO A 120 -18.53 -21.17 -12.63
C PRO A 120 -17.19 -20.57 -13.04
N GLN A 121 -16.63 -19.69 -12.23
CA GLN A 121 -15.32 -19.09 -12.48
C GLN A 121 -14.28 -19.83 -11.68
N GLU A 122 -13.22 -20.34 -12.31
CA GLU A 122 -12.14 -21.04 -11.59
C GLU A 122 -11.30 -20.09 -10.72
N GLU A 123 -11.37 -18.79 -11.02
CA GLU A 123 -10.59 -17.72 -10.42
C GLU A 123 -11.35 -16.41 -10.57
N TRP A 124 -11.49 -15.63 -9.50
CA TRP A 124 -12.21 -14.37 -9.46
C TRP A 124 -11.82 -13.49 -8.27
N ALA A 125 -11.20 -12.35 -8.56
CA ALA A 125 -10.89 -11.36 -7.54
C ALA A 125 -11.99 -10.29 -7.35
N TRP A 126 -12.52 -10.19 -6.15
CA TRP A 126 -13.33 -9.10 -5.62
C TRP A 126 -12.46 -8.02 -4.97
N ASN A 127 -12.74 -6.74 -5.22
CA ASN A 127 -12.10 -5.67 -4.44
C ASN A 127 -12.67 -5.60 -3.02
N ALA A 128 -12.02 -4.80 -2.17
CA ALA A 128 -12.40 -4.68 -0.77
C ALA A 128 -13.82 -4.13 -0.57
N ASP A 129 -14.25 -3.15 -1.38
CA ASP A 129 -15.58 -2.56 -1.26
C ASP A 129 -16.68 -3.55 -1.70
N GLU A 130 -16.44 -4.33 -2.74
CA GLU A 130 -17.33 -5.42 -3.19
C GLU A 130 -17.51 -6.45 -2.07
N MET A 131 -16.41 -6.89 -1.45
CA MET A 131 -16.43 -7.78 -0.28
C MET A 131 -17.20 -7.17 0.89
N ALA A 132 -16.98 -5.88 1.17
CA ALA A 132 -17.65 -5.18 2.27
C ALA A 132 -19.18 -5.08 2.09
N HIS A 133 -19.68 -5.03 0.85
CA HIS A 133 -21.11 -5.04 0.56
C HIS A 133 -21.75 -6.43 0.63
N MET A 134 -20.96 -7.51 0.58
CA MET A 134 -21.49 -8.88 0.64
C MET A 134 -21.89 -9.30 2.05
N PHE A 135 -21.19 -8.83 3.08
CA PHE A 135 -21.56 -9.11 4.47
C PHE A 135 -22.54 -8.06 5.03
N ASN A 136 -23.31 -8.46 6.04
CA ASN A 136 -24.27 -7.59 6.71
C ASN A 136 -24.42 -7.95 8.18
N GLU A 137 -23.99 -7.05 9.06
CA GLU A 137 -23.99 -7.29 10.50
C GLU A 137 -25.39 -7.46 11.10
N THR A 138 -26.38 -6.74 10.55
CA THR A 138 -27.77 -6.78 11.06
C THR A 138 -28.48 -8.06 10.64
N GLN A 139 -28.17 -8.56 9.45
CA GLN A 139 -28.75 -9.78 8.90
C GLN A 139 -27.94 -11.03 9.23
N ASN A 140 -26.74 -10.85 9.82
CA ASN A 140 -25.77 -11.90 10.08
C ASN A 140 -25.40 -12.68 8.80
N THR A 141 -25.21 -11.92 7.71
CA THR A 141 -24.71 -12.43 6.43
C THR A 141 -23.20 -12.21 6.39
N ILE A 142 -22.46 -13.19 5.88
CA ILE A 142 -21.01 -13.13 5.69
C ILE A 142 -20.68 -13.06 4.20
N ALA A 143 -19.51 -12.54 3.87
CA ALA A 143 -18.96 -12.59 2.52
C ALA A 143 -18.20 -13.91 2.33
N ILE A 144 -18.20 -14.44 1.11
CA ILE A 144 -17.40 -15.61 0.75
C ILE A 144 -16.40 -15.14 -0.30
N GLY A 145 -15.13 -15.43 -0.04
CA GLY A 145 -14.03 -15.16 -0.95
C GLY A 145 -12.84 -16.02 -0.56
N ASP A 146 -11.78 -15.98 -1.34
CA ASP A 146 -10.55 -16.72 -1.05
C ASP A 146 -9.39 -15.77 -0.69
N CYS A 147 -8.16 -16.15 -1.02
CA CYS A 147 -6.98 -15.55 -0.40
C CYS A 147 -6.77 -14.08 -0.79
N GLU A 148 -6.94 -13.73 -2.06
CA GLU A 148 -6.76 -12.36 -2.53
C GLU A 148 -7.93 -11.48 -2.11
N ASP A 149 -9.17 -11.98 -2.13
CA ASP A 149 -10.36 -11.22 -1.73
C ASP A 149 -10.25 -10.73 -0.29
N MET A 150 -9.94 -11.68 0.61
CA MET A 150 -9.78 -11.40 2.03
C MET A 150 -8.55 -10.53 2.27
N SER A 151 -7.48 -10.72 1.49
CA SER A 151 -6.28 -9.88 1.57
C SER A 151 -6.52 -8.45 1.11
N PHE A 152 -7.30 -8.22 0.06
CA PHE A 152 -7.69 -6.89 -0.40
C PHE A 152 -8.57 -6.20 0.64
N LEU A 153 -9.57 -6.92 1.19
CA LEU A 153 -10.38 -6.39 2.29
C LEU A 153 -9.52 -6.00 3.49
N CYS A 154 -8.66 -6.90 3.97
CA CYS A 154 -7.72 -6.60 5.05
C CYS A 154 -6.84 -5.40 4.71
N ALA A 155 -6.21 -5.40 3.53
CA ALA A 155 -5.32 -4.32 3.12
C ALA A 155 -6.01 -2.95 3.21
N THR A 156 -7.21 -2.82 2.65
CA THR A 156 -7.96 -1.57 2.68
C THR A 156 -8.31 -1.13 4.11
N LEU A 157 -8.75 -2.05 4.97
CA LEU A 157 -9.07 -1.74 6.37
C LEU A 157 -7.81 -1.30 7.13
N TYR A 158 -6.68 -1.98 6.97
CA TYR A 158 -5.44 -1.63 7.64
C TYR A 158 -4.83 -0.32 7.12
N VAL A 159 -4.79 -0.09 5.79
CA VAL A 159 -4.29 1.18 5.22
C VAL A 159 -5.12 2.35 5.74
N SER A 160 -6.45 2.27 5.65
CA SER A 160 -7.33 3.34 6.16
C SER A 160 -7.32 3.46 7.69
N ALA A 161 -6.98 2.38 8.40
CA ALA A 161 -6.68 2.40 9.83
C ALA A 161 -5.25 2.86 10.17
N GLY A 162 -4.52 3.43 9.21
CA GLY A 162 -3.20 4.06 9.37
C GLY A 162 -2.09 3.09 9.76
N PHE A 163 -2.12 1.90 9.17
CA PHE A 163 -0.98 1.01 9.11
C PHE A 163 -0.34 1.11 7.73
N ASP A 164 0.98 0.99 7.68
CA ASP A 164 1.64 0.70 6.40
C ASP A 164 1.39 -0.77 6.09
N VAL A 165 1.06 -1.07 4.83
CA VAL A 165 0.65 -2.40 4.40
C VAL A 165 1.48 -2.82 3.19
N VAL A 166 1.88 -4.09 3.18
CA VAL A 166 2.47 -4.75 2.01
C VAL A 166 1.60 -5.94 1.67
N LEU A 167 1.12 -6.02 0.45
CA LEU A 167 0.52 -7.25 -0.09
C LEU A 167 1.65 -8.21 -0.47
N VAL A 168 1.56 -9.46 -0.04
CA VAL A 168 2.52 -10.51 -0.38
C VAL A 168 1.85 -11.62 -1.17
N SER A 169 2.52 -12.08 -2.22
CA SER A 169 2.06 -13.15 -3.09
C SER A 169 3.12 -14.26 -3.15
N PRO A 170 3.14 -15.17 -2.16
CA PRO A 170 3.83 -16.44 -2.26
C PRO A 170 3.15 -17.37 -3.28
N ALA A 171 3.75 -18.52 -3.56
CA ALA A 171 3.17 -19.48 -4.49
C ALA A 171 1.77 -19.95 -4.04
N ALA A 172 0.77 -19.73 -4.90
CA ALA A 172 -0.63 -20.15 -4.72
C ALA A 172 -1.34 -19.59 -3.47
N HIS A 173 -0.91 -18.41 -2.98
CA HIS A 173 -1.56 -17.73 -1.87
C HIS A 173 -1.32 -16.22 -1.93
N VAL A 174 -2.18 -15.45 -1.29
CA VAL A 174 -2.06 -14.01 -1.10
C VAL A 174 -2.35 -13.70 0.36
N ALA A 175 -1.54 -12.82 0.94
CA ALA A 175 -1.71 -12.32 2.30
C ALA A 175 -1.23 -10.87 2.38
N ILE A 176 -1.28 -10.29 3.58
CA ILE A 176 -0.64 -8.99 3.83
C ILE A 176 0.34 -9.04 4.99
N LEU A 177 1.30 -8.13 4.95
CA LEU A 177 2.11 -7.74 6.08
C LEU A 177 1.72 -6.32 6.49
N ILE A 178 1.75 -6.04 7.80
CA ILE A 178 1.55 -4.69 8.34
C ILE A 178 2.78 -4.26 9.14
N TRP A 179 3.13 -2.97 9.06
CA TRP A 179 4.20 -2.43 9.89
C TRP A 179 3.71 -2.21 11.32
N LEU A 180 4.08 -3.13 12.22
CA LEU A 180 3.68 -3.10 13.63
C LEU A 180 4.83 -3.60 14.54
N PRO A 181 5.97 -2.88 14.58
CA PRO A 181 7.17 -3.32 15.30
C PRO A 181 6.98 -3.45 16.82
N GLU A 182 5.97 -2.78 17.39
CA GLU A 182 5.65 -2.86 18.80
C GLU A 182 4.84 -4.11 19.22
N TYR A 183 4.33 -4.91 18.27
CA TYR A 183 3.61 -6.14 18.57
C TYR A 183 4.58 -7.24 19.00
N ASP A 184 4.32 -7.92 20.12
CA ASP A 184 5.28 -8.83 20.77
C ASP A 184 4.94 -10.33 20.60
N ASN A 185 3.84 -10.65 19.92
CA ASN A 185 3.32 -12.02 19.79
C ASN A 185 3.41 -12.59 18.37
N ALA A 186 4.18 -11.98 17.47
CA ALA A 186 4.41 -12.54 16.14
C ALA A 186 5.42 -13.69 16.18
N ASN A 187 5.23 -14.72 15.35
CA ASN A 187 6.22 -15.79 15.20
C ASN A 187 7.38 -15.42 14.25
N TYR A 188 7.17 -14.42 13.39
CA TYR A 188 8.18 -13.82 12.52
C TYR A 188 8.00 -12.30 12.47
N TYR A 189 9.14 -11.60 12.39
CA TYR A 189 9.20 -10.19 12.04
C TYR A 189 9.96 -10.12 10.73
N TRP A 190 9.30 -9.59 9.71
CA TRP A 190 9.83 -9.48 8.37
C TRP A 190 10.50 -8.12 8.16
N ASP A 191 11.44 -8.15 7.24
CA ASP A 191 12.13 -6.99 6.66
C ASP A 191 11.70 -6.94 5.19
N ILE A 192 11.32 -5.76 4.71
CA ILE A 192 10.91 -5.54 3.32
C ILE A 192 12.06 -4.85 2.61
N PRO A 193 12.66 -5.48 1.60
CA PRO A 193 13.76 -4.86 0.87
C PRO A 193 13.41 -3.46 0.38
N ASP A 194 14.37 -2.55 0.51
CA ASP A 194 14.31 -1.18 -0.04
C ASP A 194 13.25 -0.26 0.58
N ASP A 195 12.77 -0.54 1.80
CA ASP A 195 11.81 0.34 2.53
C ASP A 195 12.44 1.19 3.66
N ASP A 196 13.78 1.17 3.77
CA ASP A 196 14.61 1.85 4.78
C ASP A 196 14.31 1.48 6.26
N ARG A 197 13.43 0.50 6.49
CA ARG A 197 13.15 -0.06 7.82
C ARG A 197 13.90 -1.38 7.98
N GLU A 198 14.16 -1.77 9.23
CA GLU A 198 14.70 -3.10 9.53
C GLU A 198 13.53 -4.08 9.71
N TYR A 199 13.54 -4.85 10.80
CA TYR A 199 12.47 -5.78 11.15
C TYR A 199 11.29 -5.07 11.83
N GLY A 200 10.08 -5.51 11.51
CA GLY A 200 8.87 -5.00 12.17
C GLY A 200 7.57 -5.27 11.41
N TRP A 201 7.66 -5.79 10.20
CA TRP A 201 6.52 -6.25 9.43
C TRP A 201 6.01 -7.57 9.99
N ILE A 202 4.72 -7.63 10.32
CA ILE A 202 4.09 -8.86 10.85
C ILE A 202 3.01 -9.35 9.88
N TRP A 203 2.82 -10.67 9.84
CA TRP A 203 1.85 -11.30 8.95
C TRP A 203 0.43 -11.18 9.46
N VAL A 204 -0.51 -10.91 8.54
CA VAL A 204 -1.94 -10.94 8.80
C VAL A 204 -2.55 -12.02 7.91
N GLU A 205 -2.96 -13.12 8.53
CA GLU A 205 -3.54 -14.26 7.83
C GLU A 205 -5.06 -14.29 8.02
N ALA A 206 -5.79 -13.75 7.05
CA ALA A 206 -7.24 -13.63 7.13
C ALA A 206 -7.99 -14.91 6.75
N THR A 207 -7.38 -15.84 6.00
CA THR A 207 -8.08 -16.99 5.39
C THR A 207 -8.55 -18.07 6.38
N GLY A 208 -8.20 -17.95 7.66
CA GLY A 208 -8.66 -18.85 8.72
C GLY A 208 -9.32 -18.11 9.87
N GLU A 209 -10.47 -18.62 10.33
CA GLU A 209 -11.33 -18.02 11.37
C GLU A 209 -10.66 -17.79 12.74
N SER A 210 -9.45 -18.29 12.96
CA SER A 210 -8.76 -18.22 14.26
C SER A 210 -7.24 -18.07 14.15
N ASN A 211 -6.75 -17.68 12.98
CA ASN A 211 -5.32 -17.42 12.82
C ASN A 211 -4.95 -16.16 13.61
N PRO A 212 -3.98 -16.23 14.54
CA PRO A 212 -3.65 -15.09 15.36
C PRO A 212 -2.86 -14.05 14.55
N LEU A 213 -3.02 -12.77 14.90
CA LEU A 213 -2.22 -11.69 14.33
C LEU A 213 -0.72 -11.98 14.51
N GLY A 214 0.06 -11.74 13.47
CA GLY A 214 1.50 -11.96 13.44
C GLY A 214 1.92 -13.42 13.24
N TRP A 215 0.99 -14.33 12.96
CA TRP A 215 1.30 -15.71 12.61
C TRP A 215 1.56 -15.85 11.10
N THR A 216 2.83 -16.02 10.74
CA THR A 216 3.21 -16.48 9.40
C THR A 216 3.05 -18.00 9.31
N PRO A 217 2.31 -18.52 8.32
CA PRO A 217 2.20 -19.95 8.07
C PRO A 217 3.59 -20.58 7.78
N PRO A 218 3.88 -21.79 8.29
CA PRO A 218 5.17 -22.44 8.07
C PRO A 218 5.55 -22.63 6.60
N ASP A 219 4.56 -22.84 5.73
CA ASP A 219 4.75 -23.01 4.28
C ASP A 219 5.24 -21.74 3.59
N TYR A 220 5.11 -20.57 4.25
CA TYR A 220 5.55 -19.25 3.78
C TYR A 220 6.56 -18.65 4.77
N SER A 221 7.41 -19.46 5.40
CA SER A 221 8.41 -18.97 6.37
C SER A 221 9.80 -18.74 5.78
N ASP A 222 9.96 -18.94 4.47
CA ASP A 222 11.23 -18.79 3.75
C ASP A 222 11.45 -17.40 3.14
N GLY A 223 10.42 -16.54 3.11
CA GLY A 223 10.51 -15.21 2.51
C GLY A 223 10.35 -15.20 0.99
N ASP A 224 9.98 -16.33 0.35
CA ASP A 224 9.89 -16.41 -1.11
C ASP A 224 8.52 -15.96 -1.62
N TRP A 225 8.35 -14.64 -1.74
CA TRP A 225 7.16 -14.01 -2.30
C TRP A 225 7.48 -12.72 -3.07
N ILE A 226 6.53 -12.31 -3.90
CA ILE A 226 6.49 -10.96 -4.46
C ILE A 226 5.79 -10.05 -3.46
N SER A 227 6.35 -8.87 -3.19
CA SER A 227 5.76 -7.86 -2.32
C SER A 227 5.30 -6.63 -3.13
N TYR A 228 4.15 -6.09 -2.75
CA TYR A 228 3.61 -4.84 -3.27
C TYR A 228 3.33 -3.92 -2.09
N ILE A 229 4.09 -2.83 -1.98
CA ILE A 229 3.80 -1.80 -0.97
C ILE A 229 2.48 -1.15 -1.35
N LEU A 230 1.51 -1.25 -0.45
CA LEU A 230 0.20 -0.62 -0.59
C LEU A 230 0.20 0.66 0.25
N SER A 231 0.14 1.79 -0.44
CA SER A 231 -0.15 3.08 0.16
C SER A 231 -1.46 3.60 -0.43
N ILE A 232 -2.00 4.65 0.19
CA ILE A 232 -3.05 5.49 -0.42
C ILE A 232 -2.51 6.15 -1.72
N SER A 233 -1.19 6.11 -1.90
CA SER A 233 -0.43 6.82 -2.89
C SER A 233 -0.19 5.93 -4.11
N GLY A 234 -0.99 6.18 -5.16
CA GLY A 234 -0.64 5.79 -6.52
C GLY A 234 0.55 6.60 -7.06
N ILE A 235 1.48 7.11 -6.24
CA ILE A 235 2.53 8.05 -6.70
C ILE A 235 3.91 7.46 -6.52
N SER A 236 4.75 7.58 -7.54
CA SER A 236 6.15 7.15 -7.56
C SER A 236 7.01 8.34 -7.94
N VAL A 237 8.01 8.65 -7.11
CA VAL A 237 8.90 9.81 -7.30
C VAL A 237 10.32 9.34 -7.64
N GLU A 238 10.81 9.75 -8.80
CA GLU A 238 12.19 9.55 -9.23
C GLU A 238 12.89 10.91 -9.39
N TYR A 239 14.19 10.99 -9.08
CA TYR A 239 14.96 12.20 -9.35
C TYR A 239 16.37 11.87 -9.84
N ASN A 240 16.88 12.71 -10.73
CA ASN A 240 18.17 12.51 -11.38
C ASN A 240 18.91 13.85 -11.62
N PRO A 241 20.23 13.91 -11.36
CA PRO A 241 21.08 12.85 -10.82
C PRO A 241 20.81 12.57 -9.33
N LYS A 242 21.04 11.32 -8.90
CA LYS A 242 20.94 10.95 -7.47
C LYS A 242 22.06 11.57 -6.62
N TYR A 243 23.17 11.95 -7.25
CA TYR A 243 24.34 12.57 -6.63
C TYR A 243 24.76 13.84 -7.39
N PRO A 244 23.97 14.92 -7.33
CA PRO A 244 24.20 16.13 -8.12
C PRO A 244 25.51 16.82 -7.74
N GLN A 245 26.26 17.27 -8.74
CA GLN A 245 27.36 18.22 -8.59
C GLN A 245 26.84 19.67 -8.69
N ALA A 246 27.70 20.64 -8.39
CA ALA A 246 27.30 22.06 -8.33
C ALA A 246 26.85 22.63 -9.69
N GLU A 247 27.26 21.98 -10.79
CA GLU A 247 26.84 22.27 -12.15
C GLU A 247 25.53 21.60 -12.56
N ASP A 248 25.06 20.59 -11.82
CA ASP A 248 23.92 19.78 -12.18
C ASP A 248 22.60 20.44 -11.75
N GLU A 249 21.60 20.37 -12.62
CA GLU A 249 20.20 20.55 -12.26
C GLU A 249 19.62 19.21 -11.84
N VAL A 250 18.65 19.20 -10.91
CA VAL A 250 17.98 17.98 -10.48
C VAL A 250 16.59 17.93 -11.07
N LYS A 251 16.36 16.95 -11.95
CA LYS A 251 15.04 16.66 -12.49
C LYS A 251 14.31 15.74 -11.56
N VAL A 252 13.09 16.08 -11.21
CA VAL A 252 12.18 15.28 -10.38
C VAL A 252 11.00 14.88 -11.24
N GLN A 253 10.70 13.59 -11.28
CA GLN A 253 9.61 12.98 -12.03
C GLN A 253 8.67 12.27 -11.08
N VAL A 254 7.37 12.51 -11.26
CA VAL A 254 6.31 11.89 -10.48
C VAL A 254 5.43 11.10 -11.44
N LYS A 255 5.46 9.78 -11.32
CA LYS A 255 4.51 8.89 -11.98
C LYS A 255 3.32 8.72 -11.06
N ILE A 256 2.14 8.82 -11.64
CA ILE A 256 0.89 8.63 -10.91
C ILE A 256 0.18 7.45 -11.56
N ALA A 257 -0.07 6.40 -10.80
CA ALA A 257 -0.88 5.26 -11.19
C ALA A 257 -2.29 5.75 -11.55
N ASP A 258 -2.86 5.16 -12.60
CA ASP A 258 -4.19 5.55 -13.10
C ASP A 258 -5.27 5.40 -12.01
N SER A 259 -5.02 4.58 -10.99
CA SER A 259 -5.87 4.39 -9.83
C SER A 259 -5.97 5.57 -8.86
N PHE A 260 -5.08 6.56 -8.99
CA PHE A 260 -5.13 7.80 -8.21
C PHE A 260 -6.31 8.71 -8.60
N GLY A 261 -6.93 8.46 -9.76
CA GLY A 261 -8.06 9.25 -10.26
C GLY A 261 -7.64 10.59 -10.89
N THR A 262 -8.53 11.58 -10.84
CA THR A 262 -8.27 12.90 -11.45
C THR A 262 -7.27 13.70 -10.61
N VAL A 263 -6.06 13.88 -11.13
CA VAL A 263 -5.04 14.74 -10.53
C VAL A 263 -5.39 16.21 -10.80
N ASN A 264 -5.64 16.97 -9.74
CA ASN A 264 -5.92 18.40 -9.80
C ASN A 264 -4.63 19.22 -9.88
N GLU A 265 -3.64 18.89 -9.05
CA GLU A 265 -2.37 19.61 -8.96
C GLU A 265 -1.24 18.65 -8.58
N VAL A 266 -0.05 18.91 -9.11
CA VAL A 266 1.20 18.28 -8.67
C VAL A 266 2.22 19.39 -8.46
N SER A 267 2.75 19.49 -7.25
CA SER A 267 3.76 20.47 -6.91
C SER A 267 4.96 19.83 -6.22
N LEU A 268 6.10 20.48 -6.38
CA LEU A 268 7.36 20.16 -5.73
C LEU A 268 7.78 21.38 -4.91
N GLU A 269 7.78 21.24 -3.59
CA GLU A 269 8.43 22.18 -2.69
C GLU A 269 9.87 21.70 -2.45
N TYR A 270 10.86 22.58 -2.59
CA TYR A 270 12.21 22.32 -2.11
C TYR A 270 12.68 23.43 -1.17
N SER A 271 13.41 23.05 -0.13
CA SER A 271 13.89 23.92 0.93
C SER A 271 15.40 23.91 1.01
N ILE A 272 15.99 25.11 1.10
CA ILE A 272 17.42 25.34 1.30
C ILE A 272 17.57 26.34 2.43
N ASP A 273 18.31 25.99 3.49
CA ASP A 273 18.47 26.84 4.68
C ASP A 273 17.14 27.36 5.26
N ASN A 274 16.09 26.53 5.22
CA ASN A 274 14.70 26.84 5.61
C ASN A 274 13.99 27.88 4.72
N VAL A 275 14.51 28.15 3.53
CA VAL A 275 13.82 28.93 2.50
C VAL A 275 13.16 27.98 1.53
N ASN A 276 11.83 27.94 1.55
CA ASN A 276 11.03 27.09 0.68
C ASN A 276 10.78 27.76 -0.67
N THR A 277 10.92 26.96 -1.73
CA THR A 277 10.53 27.32 -3.09
C THR A 277 9.58 26.26 -3.62
N MET A 278 8.42 26.70 -4.11
CA MET A 278 7.41 25.83 -4.70
C MET A 278 7.50 25.88 -6.23
N LEU A 279 7.50 24.72 -6.86
CA LEU A 279 7.48 24.52 -8.30
C LEU A 279 6.20 23.77 -8.66
N GLU A 280 5.42 24.30 -9.60
CA GLU A 280 4.37 23.53 -10.27
C GLU A 280 5.05 22.51 -11.20
N MET A 281 4.59 21.26 -11.18
CA MET A 281 5.14 20.22 -12.04
C MET A 281 4.41 20.16 -13.39
N GLU A 282 5.16 20.15 -14.48
CA GLU A 282 4.63 20.09 -15.83
C GLU A 282 4.17 18.67 -16.18
N LYS A 283 2.93 18.52 -16.64
CA LYS A 283 2.38 17.24 -17.07
C LYS A 283 2.94 16.83 -18.43
N THR A 284 3.61 15.68 -18.48
CA THR A 284 3.99 14.97 -19.70
C THR A 284 3.00 13.82 -19.96
N ASN A 285 3.14 13.09 -21.09
CA ASN A 285 2.25 11.98 -21.45
C ASN A 285 2.23 10.82 -20.42
N SER A 286 3.27 10.65 -19.59
CA SER A 286 3.42 9.50 -18.69
C SER A 286 3.89 9.84 -17.26
N PHE A 287 4.15 11.10 -16.95
CA PHE A 287 4.59 11.57 -15.63
C PHE A 287 4.46 13.10 -15.53
N TYR A 288 4.60 13.64 -14.32
CA TYR A 288 4.77 15.06 -14.04
C TYR A 288 6.24 15.34 -13.78
N GLU A 289 6.78 16.47 -14.25
CA GLU A 289 8.18 16.82 -14.03
C GLU A 289 8.40 18.26 -13.56
N ALA A 290 9.41 18.45 -12.71
CA ALA A 290 9.95 19.75 -12.35
C ALA A 290 11.47 19.67 -12.26
N THR A 291 12.13 20.81 -12.44
CA THR A 291 13.59 20.91 -12.37
C THR A 291 13.99 21.86 -11.25
N ILE A 292 14.70 21.32 -10.25
CA ILE A 292 15.35 22.13 -9.23
C ILE A 292 16.64 22.70 -9.86
N PRO A 293 16.82 24.04 -9.85
CA PRO A 293 18.01 24.65 -10.44
C PRO A 293 19.27 24.24 -9.68
N LYS A 294 20.41 24.30 -10.37
CA LYS A 294 21.73 24.00 -9.79
C LYS A 294 21.98 24.75 -8.48
N GLN A 295 22.64 24.06 -7.56
CA GLN A 295 22.90 24.55 -6.21
C GLN A 295 24.40 24.53 -5.91
N PRO A 296 24.91 25.38 -4.99
CA PRO A 296 26.31 25.33 -4.57
C PRO A 296 26.70 23.98 -3.96
N GLU A 297 27.96 23.59 -4.11
CA GLU A 297 28.53 22.42 -3.43
C GLU A 297 28.32 22.49 -1.91
N GLY A 298 27.96 21.36 -1.30
CA GLY A 298 27.67 21.24 0.13
C GLY A 298 26.23 21.58 0.53
N THR A 299 25.42 22.13 -0.39
CA THR A 299 24.01 22.47 -0.12
C THR A 299 23.18 21.22 0.14
N LYS A 300 22.48 21.19 1.28
CA LYS A 300 21.44 20.20 1.57
C LYS A 300 20.09 20.72 1.05
N VAL A 301 19.43 19.93 0.23
CA VAL A 301 18.11 20.25 -0.34
C VAL A 301 17.11 19.25 0.22
N ILE A 302 16.06 19.76 0.86
CA ILE A 302 14.93 18.96 1.37
C ILE A 302 13.76 19.19 0.45
N CYS A 303 13.16 18.11 -0.06
CA CYS A 303 12.12 18.16 -1.06
C CYS A 303 10.84 17.49 -0.54
N LYS A 304 9.70 18.04 -0.93
CA LYS A 304 8.37 17.49 -0.73
C LYS A 304 7.61 17.57 -2.05
N VAL A 305 7.17 16.43 -2.56
CA VAL A 305 6.18 16.37 -3.65
C VAL A 305 4.80 16.33 -3.01
N SER A 306 3.87 17.15 -3.48
CA SER A 306 2.46 17.09 -3.11
C SER A 306 1.62 16.82 -4.36
N VAL A 307 0.82 15.77 -4.32
CA VAL A 307 -0.17 15.43 -5.35
C VAL A 307 -1.55 15.68 -4.78
N ILE A 308 -2.26 16.65 -5.35
CA ILE A 308 -3.63 16.98 -4.96
C ILE A 308 -4.57 16.26 -5.92
N GLY A 309 -5.25 15.24 -5.41
CA GLY A 309 -6.31 14.49 -6.09
C GLY A 309 -7.69 15.14 -5.94
N PRO A 310 -8.77 14.41 -6.28
CA PRO A 310 -10.13 14.88 -6.04
C PRO A 310 -10.39 15.11 -4.53
N ASP A 311 -11.34 15.99 -4.22
CA ASP A 311 -11.75 16.35 -2.85
C ASP A 311 -10.62 16.86 -1.92
N ASN A 312 -9.57 17.47 -2.50
CA ASN A 312 -8.36 17.91 -1.80
C ASN A 312 -7.66 16.77 -1.04
N LEU A 313 -7.73 15.53 -1.54
CA LEU A 313 -6.81 14.49 -1.11
C LEU A 313 -5.38 14.94 -1.43
N ILE A 314 -4.52 15.00 -0.41
CA ILE A 314 -3.11 15.36 -0.58
C ILE A 314 -2.30 14.11 -0.26
N GLU A 315 -1.61 13.59 -1.28
CA GLU A 315 -0.51 12.64 -1.07
C GLU A 315 0.80 13.40 -1.08
N GLU A 316 1.68 13.08 -0.14
CA GLU A 316 2.99 13.71 -0.03
C GLU A 316 4.10 12.66 -0.12
N TYR A 317 5.22 13.04 -0.73
CA TYR A 317 6.43 12.24 -0.78
C TYR A 317 7.64 13.12 -0.49
N ASP A 318 8.35 12.81 0.59
CA ASP A 318 9.53 13.57 1.03
C ASP A 318 10.82 12.87 0.59
N PHE A 319 11.81 13.65 0.16
CA PHE A 319 13.17 13.15 -0.09
C PHE A 319 14.19 14.27 0.13
N GLU A 320 15.47 13.90 0.30
CA GLU A 320 16.55 14.89 0.42
C GLU A 320 17.79 14.45 -0.33
N TYR A 321 18.63 15.42 -0.70
CA TYR A 321 19.94 15.16 -1.28
C TYR A 321 20.95 16.25 -0.87
N GLN A 322 22.23 15.93 -1.01
CA GLN A 322 23.32 16.88 -0.79
C GLN A 322 24.16 17.05 -2.06
N VAL A 323 24.43 18.29 -2.42
CA VAL A 323 25.18 18.64 -3.64
C VAL A 323 26.67 18.44 -3.41
N GLY A 324 27.34 17.79 -4.35
CA GLY A 324 28.76 17.43 -4.22
C GLY A 324 29.00 16.22 -3.33
N SER A 325 27.96 15.46 -2.95
CA SER A 325 28.15 14.17 -2.30
C SER A 325 28.80 13.21 -3.30
N VAL A 326 30.07 12.88 -3.05
CA VAL A 326 30.71 11.73 -3.70
C VAL A 326 30.23 10.48 -2.97
N ILE A 327 30.01 9.37 -3.67
CA ILE A 327 29.69 8.07 -3.05
C ILE A 327 30.74 7.81 -1.97
N ASN A 328 30.36 7.99 -0.71
CA ASN A 328 31.09 7.44 0.41
C ASN A 328 30.71 5.97 0.40
N PHE A 329 31.56 5.14 -0.21
CA PHE A 329 31.52 3.72 0.07
C PHE A 329 31.71 3.57 1.58
N SER A 330 30.60 3.39 2.30
CA SER A 330 30.62 2.98 3.69
C SER A 330 31.47 1.71 3.80
N PHE A 331 32.31 1.67 4.81
CA PHE A 331 33.56 0.91 4.95
C PHE A 331 33.44 -0.63 5.00
N PHE A 332 32.59 -1.28 4.20
CA PHE A 332 32.50 -2.75 4.18
C PHE A 332 33.66 -3.45 3.45
N THR A 333 34.53 -2.72 2.74
CA THR A 333 35.64 -3.36 2.02
C THR A 333 36.81 -3.75 2.93
N LEU A 334 37.10 -3.02 4.02
CA LEU A 334 38.28 -3.32 4.83
C LEU A 334 38.05 -4.54 5.76
N GLU A 335 36.86 -4.67 6.34
CA GLU A 335 36.52 -5.82 7.19
C GLU A 335 36.40 -7.12 6.38
N ILE A 336 35.81 -7.06 5.19
CA ILE A 336 35.75 -8.20 4.26
C ILE A 336 37.14 -8.56 3.76
N VAL A 337 37.99 -7.58 3.44
CA VAL A 337 39.39 -7.86 3.04
C VAL A 337 40.19 -8.47 4.19
N VAL A 338 40.01 -8.00 5.42
CA VAL A 338 40.66 -8.58 6.61
C VAL A 338 40.13 -9.99 6.90
N LEU A 339 38.82 -10.25 6.77
CA LEU A 339 38.22 -11.58 6.90
C LEU A 339 38.72 -12.55 5.82
N ILE A 340 38.76 -12.12 4.56
CA ILE A 340 39.31 -12.91 3.45
C ILE A 340 40.78 -13.20 3.70
N PHE A 341 41.57 -12.22 4.14
CA PHE A 341 42.99 -12.41 4.44
C PHE A 341 43.20 -13.37 5.63
N ALA A 342 42.38 -13.26 6.67
CA ALA A 342 42.40 -14.19 7.81
C ALA A 342 42.02 -15.62 7.39
N LEU A 343 41.00 -15.78 6.56
CA LEU A 343 40.59 -17.09 6.01
C LEU A 343 41.68 -17.71 5.13
N ILE A 344 42.36 -16.91 4.30
CA ILE A 344 43.51 -17.36 3.50
C ILE A 344 44.65 -17.82 4.42
N LEU A 345 44.98 -17.08 5.47
CA LEU A 345 46.02 -17.47 6.43
C LEU A 345 45.66 -18.77 7.17
N ILE A 346 44.40 -18.93 7.60
CA ILE A 346 43.90 -20.15 8.23
C ILE A 346 44.00 -21.33 7.25
N PHE A 347 43.60 -21.15 5.99
CA PHE A 347 43.70 -22.18 4.96
C PHE A 347 45.15 -22.58 4.68
N LEU A 348 46.06 -21.62 4.59
CA LEU A 348 47.50 -21.89 4.42
C LEU A 348 48.12 -22.60 5.64
N PHE A 349 47.67 -22.27 6.85
CA PHE A 349 48.12 -22.95 8.06
C PHE A 349 47.60 -24.40 8.13
N LEU A 350 46.32 -24.62 7.85
CA LEU A 350 45.69 -25.95 7.84
C LEU A 350 46.27 -26.85 6.72
N SER A 351 46.53 -26.30 5.53
CA SER A 351 47.17 -27.04 4.44
C SER A 351 48.62 -27.42 4.73
N ARG A 352 49.36 -26.62 5.50
CA ARG A 352 50.70 -27.00 6.01
C ARG A 352 50.64 -28.13 7.03
N ILE A 353 49.65 -28.12 7.93
CA ILE A 353 49.47 -29.20 8.91
C ILE A 353 49.13 -30.52 8.21
N ARG A 354 48.30 -30.49 7.16
CA ARG A 354 47.93 -31.70 6.41
C ARG A 354 49.09 -32.34 5.64
N ASN A 355 50.12 -31.58 5.29
CA ASN A 355 51.32 -32.10 4.61
C ASN A 355 52.44 -32.54 5.57
N ALA A 356 52.22 -32.41 6.88
CA ALA A 356 53.19 -32.79 7.92
C ALA A 356 52.81 -34.09 8.67
N TYR A 357 51.72 -34.76 8.26
CA TYR A 357 51.29 -36.07 8.76
C TYR A 357 51.28 -37.12 7.64
#